data_AF-A0A7W7M4N7-F1
#
_entry.id   AF-A0A7W7M4N7-F1
#
_cell.length_a   1.000
_cell.length_b   1.000
_cell.length_c   1.000
_cell.angle_alpha   90.00
_cell.angle_beta   90.00
_cell.angle_gamma   90.00
#
_symmetry.space_group_name_H-M   'P 1'
#
loop_
_entity.id
_entity.type
_entity.pdbx_description
1 polymer ?
#
loop_
_entity_poly.entity_id
_entity_poly.type
_entity_poly.pdbx_seq_one_letter_code
_entity_poly.pdbx_strand_id
1 'polypeptide(L)' 'MRKPVACRLGWHKWVRRSTPDGELYRECARCGRDQGPPGPAVPF' A
#
# COMPACT_ATOMS: atom_id res chain seq x y z
N MET A 1 16.61 -1.16 -7.24
CA MET A 1 15.86 -2.15 -6.42
C MET A 1 14.96 -3.00 -7.32
N ARG A 2 15.17 -4.32 -7.36
CA ARG A 2 14.27 -5.24 -8.08
C ARG A 2 12.97 -5.41 -7.28
N LYS A 3 11.83 -5.08 -7.88
CA LYS A 3 10.53 -5.29 -7.24
C LYS A 3 10.28 -6.80 -7.04
N PRO A 4 9.92 -7.26 -5.83
CA PRO A 4 9.63 -8.66 -5.59
C PRO A 4 8.51 -9.13 -6.53
N VAL A 5 8.59 -10.39 -6.98
CA VAL A 5 7.59 -10.99 -7.89
C VAL A 5 6.18 -10.88 -7.30
N ALA A 6 6.05 -11.07 -5.99
CA ALA A 6 4.78 -10.88 -5.28
C ALA A 6 4.14 -9.50 -5.55
N CYS A 7 4.91 -8.42 -5.53
CA CYS A 7 4.38 -7.08 -5.84
C CYS A 7 4.04 -6.88 -7.32
N ARG A 8 4.67 -7.64 -8.22
CA ARG A 8 4.31 -7.65 -9.65
C ARG A 8 3.01 -8.41 -9.90
N LEU A 9 2.71 -9.41 -9.06
CA LEU A 9 1.46 -10.18 -9.08
C LEU A 9 0.30 -9.49 -8.33
N GLY A 10 0.50 -8.30 -7.77
CA GLY A 10 -0.50 -7.59 -6.97
C GLY A 10 -0.54 -7.98 -5.48
N TRP A 11 0.35 -8.86 -5.03
CA TRP A 11 0.45 -9.31 -3.65
C TRP A 11 1.35 -8.36 -2.85
N HIS A 12 0.79 -7.19 -2.56
CA HIS A 12 1.45 -6.14 -1.80
C HIS A 12 1.32 -6.37 -0.30
N LYS A 13 2.41 -6.09 0.43
CA LYS A 13 2.39 -6.07 1.89
C LYS A 13 2.07 -4.64 2.35
N TRP A 14 0.78 -4.32 2.42
CA TRP A 14 0.30 -3.01 2.83
C TRP A 14 0.58 -2.76 4.31
N VAL A 15 1.20 -1.62 4.61
CA VAL A 15 1.38 -1.09 5.96
C VAL A 15 0.75 0.30 6.03
N ARG A 16 0.18 0.64 7.19
CA ARG A 16 -0.35 1.98 7.42
C ARG A 16 0.80 2.93 7.72
N ARG A 17 0.81 4.07 7.04
CA ARG A 17 1.73 5.18 7.23
C ARG A 17 0.92 6.45 7.47
N SER A 18 1.54 7.40 8.16
CA SER A 18 0.98 8.73 8.37
C SER A 18 1.85 9.73 7.61
N THR A 19 1.23 10.66 6.89
CA THR A 19 1.93 11.84 6.39
C THR A 19 2.21 12.80 7.55
N PRO A 20 3.17 13.73 7.42
CA PRO A 20 3.40 14.77 8.43
C PRO A 20 2.15 15.64 8.68
N ASP A 21 1.26 15.78 7.69
CA ASP A 21 -0.04 16.45 7.81
C ASP A 21 -1.11 15.63 8.57
N GLY A 22 -0.79 14.39 8.97
CA GLY A 22 -1.67 13.53 9.75
C GLY A 22 -2.60 12.63 8.91
N GLU A 23 -2.48 12.64 7.58
CA GLU A 23 -3.25 11.75 6.71
C GLU A 23 -2.71 10.32 6.76
N LEU A 24 -3.63 9.36 6.95
CA LEU A 24 -3.29 7.94 6.96
C LEU A 24 -3.36 7.38 5.53
N TYR A 25 -2.24 6.86 5.04
CA TYR A 25 -2.15 6.17 3.76
C TYR A 25 -1.62 4.75 3.93
N ARG A 26 -1.78 3.93 2.89
CA ARG A 26 -1.22 2.57 2.86
C ARG A 26 -0.05 2.54 1.90
N GLU A 27 1.10 2.09 2.39
CA GLU A 27 2.31 1.91 1.61
C GLU A 27 2.68 0.42 1.59
N CYS A 28 3.12 -0.10 0.45
CA CYS A 28 3.67 -1.43 0.39
C CYS A 28 5.10 -1.42 0.96
N ALA A 29 5.32 -2.08 2.10
CA ALA A 29 6.63 -2.17 2.76
C ALA A 29 7.71 -2.87 1.92
N ARG A 30 7.34 -3.54 0.82
CA ARG A 30 8.27 -4.27 -0.07
C ARG A 30 8.69 -3.48 -1.32
N CYS A 31 7.80 -2.65 -1.87
CA CYS A 31 8.04 -2.01 -3.16
C CYS A 31 7.76 -0.50 -3.17
N GLY A 32 7.33 0.08 -2.04
CA GLY A 32 7.06 1.51 -1.90
C GLY A 32 5.87 1.99 -2.74
N ARG A 33 4.97 1.09 -3.14
CA ARG A 33 3.73 1.49 -3.83
C ARG A 33 2.80 2.07 -2.78
N ASP A 34 2.33 3.29 -2.97
CA ASP A 34 1.23 3.87 -2.20
C ASP A 34 -0.12 3.46 -2.82
N GLN A 35 -1.10 3.24 -1.96
CA GLN A 35 -2.52 3.31 -2.32
C GLN A 35 -3.11 4.43 -1.47
N GLY A 36 -3.85 5.32 -2.13
CA GLY A 36 -4.68 6.33 -1.49
C GLY A 36 -5.64 5.73 -0.45
N PRO A 37 -6.37 6.57 0.30
CA PRO A 37 -7.24 6.11 1.38
C PRO A 37 -8.08 4.94 0.88
N PRO A 38 -8.17 3.83 1.64
CA PRO A 38 -8.95 2.69 1.21
C PRO A 38 -10.35 3.23 0.95
N GLY A 39 -10.75 3.29 -0.32
CA GLY A 39 -12.17 3.34 -0.65
C GLY A 39 -12.85 2.24 0.15
N PRO A 40 -14.10 2.45 0.60
CA PRO A 40 -14.77 1.52 1.49
C PRO A 40 -14.57 0.12 0.93
N ALA A 41 -14.00 -0.77 1.73
CA ALA A 41 -13.78 -2.14 1.32
C ALA A 41 -15.14 -2.70 0.93
N VAL A 42 -15.43 -2.77 -0.37
CA VAL A 42 -16.62 -3.46 -0.87
C VAL A 42 -16.33 -4.95 -0.65
N PRO A 43 -17.00 -5.63 0.29
CA PRO A 43 -16.96 -7.08 0.31
C PRO A 43 -17.67 -7.54 -0.97
N PHE A 44 -16.96 -8.30 -1.80
CA PHE A 44 -17.57 -9.08 -2.87
C PHE A 44 -18.22 -10.33 -2.25
#